data_AF-A0A151EPN2-F1
#
_entry.id   AF-A0A151EPN2-F1
#
_cell.length_a   1.000
_cell.length_b   1.000
_cell.length_c   1.000
_cell.angle_alpha   90.00
_cell.angle_beta   90.00
_cell.angle_gamma   90.00
#
_symmetry.space_group_name_H-M   'P 1'
#
loop_
_entity.id
_entity.type
_entity.pdbx_description
1 polymer ?
#
loop_
_entity_poly.entity_id
_entity_poly.type
_entity_poly.pdbx_seq_one_letter_code
_entity_poly.pdbx_strand_id
1 'polypeptide(L)'
;MEEETNVSFFVMTGDALRSLNDELRILLGEEEAGALIERYGFRCGEGLVQSVGYTCDNIEELAETLPGLLIETGLGRASAKKVTEEEIIIEFEEAVEAQALGRGDTARCHFTRGYLSGVISSLFDSKYDCAEEACTCKGDEFCVHKLVKSKTYVKPEAERVEETAQEFALETATSYLVKEESPDRSYDIFKDWVTHGHQGLCITRDFPAKIRKRYDLEKTPIIWLSTSETENTIPPQNLSALFYNIENFLKKSDQGIIILSGLEYLITHNTYPSVLKFIQLLNEQIAIRDSVLIVPLSPLTLDEKDLKMFERELTLFSS
;
A
#
# COMPACT_ATOMS: atom_id res chain seq x y z
N MET A 1 -26.29 -14.91 -12.23
CA MET A 1 -25.51 -16.05 -11.73
C MET A 1 -24.70 -15.48 -10.60
N GLU A 2 -25.06 -15.77 -9.36
CA GLU A 2 -24.20 -15.48 -8.21
C GLU A 2 -22.93 -16.31 -8.42
N GLU A 3 -21.78 -15.65 -8.53
CA GLU A 3 -20.49 -16.35 -8.46
C GLU A 3 -20.39 -16.95 -7.07
N GLU A 4 -20.44 -18.28 -6.96
CA GLU A 4 -20.05 -18.97 -5.73
C GLU A 4 -18.60 -18.59 -5.44
N THR A 5 -18.39 -17.74 -4.42
CA THR A 5 -17.08 -17.44 -3.87
C THR A 5 -16.50 -18.72 -3.27
N ASN A 6 -15.76 -19.46 -4.08
CA ASN A 6 -15.13 -20.70 -3.65
C ASN A 6 -13.91 -20.36 -2.80
N VAL A 7 -14.12 -20.21 -1.49
CA VAL A 7 -13.05 -19.88 -0.56
C VAL A 7 -12.16 -21.10 -0.34
N SER A 8 -10.96 -21.07 -0.93
CA SER A 8 -9.94 -22.09 -0.72
C SER A 8 -9.07 -21.72 0.47
N PHE A 9 -9.21 -22.44 1.58
CA PHE A 9 -8.38 -22.24 2.77
C PHE A 9 -7.14 -23.13 2.75
N PHE A 10 -6.00 -22.55 3.13
CA PHE A 10 -4.76 -23.26 3.40
C PHE A 10 -4.43 -23.11 4.88
N VAL A 11 -4.26 -24.23 5.59
CA VAL A 11 -4.00 -24.23 7.03
C VAL A 11 -2.50 -24.19 7.28
N MET A 12 -2.04 -23.13 7.96
CA MET A 12 -0.66 -22.97 8.41
C MET A 12 -0.63 -22.92 9.93
N THR A 13 0.20 -23.76 10.56
CA THR A 13 0.33 -23.79 12.03
C THR A 13 1.21 -22.64 12.53
N GLY A 14 1.06 -22.26 13.81
CA GLY A 14 1.94 -21.27 14.44
C GLY A 14 3.43 -21.63 14.34
N ASP A 15 3.78 -22.91 14.45
CA ASP A 15 5.15 -23.40 14.25
C ASP A 15 5.67 -23.17 12.82
N ALA A 16 4.82 -23.34 11.80
CA ALA A 16 5.20 -23.08 10.42
C ALA A 16 5.45 -21.59 10.17
N LEU A 17 4.61 -20.72 10.75
CA LEU A 17 4.82 -19.27 10.71
C LEU A 17 6.12 -18.87 11.43
N ARG A 18 6.43 -19.46 12.59
CA ARG A 18 7.73 -19.28 13.25
C ARG A 18 8.87 -19.68 12.32
N SER A 19 8.81 -20.88 11.73
CA SER A 19 9.88 -21.36 10.84
C SER A 19 10.10 -20.44 9.65
N LEU A 20 9.02 -19.92 9.04
CA LEU A 20 9.14 -18.91 7.99
C LEU A 20 9.82 -17.63 8.49
N ASN A 21 9.42 -17.15 9.68
CA ASN A 21 10.02 -15.97 10.29
C ASN A 21 11.52 -16.17 10.57
N ASP A 22 11.91 -17.33 11.12
CA ASP A 22 13.31 -17.66 11.39
C ASP A 22 14.16 -17.66 10.10
N GLU A 23 13.67 -18.26 9.01
CA GLU A 23 14.37 -18.23 7.71
C GLU A 23 14.54 -16.80 7.18
N LEU A 24 13.50 -15.97 7.28
CA LEU A 24 13.59 -14.57 6.83
C LEU A 24 14.57 -13.77 7.69
N ARG A 25 14.60 -13.98 9.01
CA ARG A 25 15.55 -13.32 9.92
C ARG A 25 16.99 -13.69 9.62
N ILE A 26 17.25 -14.96 9.28
CA ILE A 26 18.57 -15.43 8.85
C ILE A 26 19.02 -14.70 7.57
N LEU A 27 18.10 -14.46 6.63
CA LEU A 27 18.41 -13.87 5.34
C LEU A 27 18.50 -12.33 5.37
N LEU A 28 17.62 -11.67 6.14
CA LEU A 28 17.38 -10.22 6.03
C LEU A 28 17.76 -9.43 7.28
N GLY A 29 17.85 -10.07 8.45
CA GLY A 29 17.93 -9.39 9.75
C GLY A 29 16.57 -9.25 10.43
N GLU A 30 16.56 -8.82 11.70
CA GLU A 30 15.36 -8.77 12.54
C GLU A 30 14.32 -7.76 12.02
N GLU A 31 14.78 -6.54 11.71
CA GLU A 31 13.92 -5.41 11.38
C GLU A 31 13.22 -5.64 10.02
N GLU A 32 13.98 -6.01 9.01
CA GLU A 32 13.50 -6.27 7.66
C GLU A 32 12.58 -7.49 7.60
N ALA A 33 12.91 -8.56 8.32
CA ALA A 33 12.06 -9.75 8.40
C ALA A 33 10.74 -9.44 9.10
N GLY A 34 10.77 -8.73 10.24
CA GLY A 34 9.57 -8.29 10.94
C GLY A 34 8.67 -7.42 10.05
N ALA A 35 9.25 -6.46 9.34
CA ALA A 35 8.51 -5.61 8.40
C ALA A 35 7.92 -6.42 7.23
N LEU A 36 8.61 -7.45 6.73
CA LEU A 36 8.09 -8.31 5.67
C LEU A 36 6.92 -9.18 6.17
N ILE A 37 7.08 -9.83 7.33
CA ILE A 37 6.02 -10.64 7.96
C ILE A 37 4.77 -9.78 8.25
N GLU A 38 4.95 -8.53 8.69
CA GLU A 38 3.83 -7.61 8.89
C GLU A 38 3.10 -7.29 7.57
N ARG A 39 3.82 -6.93 6.50
CA ARG A 39 3.20 -6.72 5.18
C ARG A 39 2.52 -7.97 4.64
N TYR A 40 3.10 -9.14 4.90
CA TYR A 40 2.51 -10.41 4.53
C TYR A 40 1.19 -10.66 5.29
N GLY A 41 1.20 -10.47 6.61
CA GLY A 41 0.00 -10.53 7.44
C GLY A 41 -1.08 -9.56 6.96
N PHE A 42 -0.71 -8.34 6.61
CA PHE A 42 -1.62 -7.35 6.03
C PHE A 42 -2.35 -7.86 4.79
N ARG A 43 -1.60 -8.41 3.82
CA ARG A 43 -2.19 -9.00 2.61
C ARG A 43 -3.10 -10.19 2.92
N CYS A 44 -2.75 -11.01 3.91
CA CYS A 44 -3.60 -12.11 4.38
C CYS A 44 -4.91 -11.60 4.99
N GLY A 45 -4.86 -10.52 5.77
CA GLY A 45 -6.05 -9.89 6.36
C GLY A 45 -7.00 -9.32 5.32
N GLU A 46 -6.49 -8.59 4.32
CA GLU A 46 -7.30 -8.12 3.19
C GLU A 46 -7.93 -9.28 2.41
N GLY A 47 -7.13 -10.32 2.12
CA GLY A 47 -7.59 -11.50 1.39
C GLY A 47 -8.71 -12.25 2.10
N LEU A 48 -8.70 -12.28 3.44
CA LEU A 48 -9.80 -12.84 4.22
C LEU A 48 -11.10 -12.09 3.97
N VAL A 49 -11.10 -10.76 4.15
CA VAL A 49 -12.31 -9.93 4.01
C VAL A 49 -12.89 -10.07 2.59
N GLN A 50 -12.02 -10.06 1.58
CA GLN A 50 -12.42 -10.22 0.18
C GLN A 50 -13.00 -11.61 -0.13
N SER A 51 -12.44 -12.67 0.47
CA SER A 51 -12.86 -14.05 0.19
C SER A 51 -14.13 -14.46 0.94
N VAL A 52 -14.26 -14.04 2.20
CA VAL A 52 -15.42 -14.37 3.05
C VAL A 52 -16.61 -13.45 2.76
N GLY A 53 -16.41 -12.35 2.03
CA GLY A 53 -17.46 -11.36 1.76
C GLY A 53 -17.93 -10.65 3.04
N TYR A 54 -17.05 -10.59 4.03
CA TYR A 54 -17.37 -10.00 5.33
C TYR A 54 -17.60 -8.50 5.15
N THR A 55 -18.78 -8.03 5.52
CA THR A 55 -19.14 -6.61 5.51
C THR A 55 -19.51 -6.22 6.93
N CYS A 56 -19.16 -5.00 7.32
CA CYS A 56 -19.46 -4.46 8.63
C CYS A 56 -20.15 -3.12 8.38
N ASP A 57 -21.41 -3.01 8.78
CA ASP A 57 -22.20 -1.81 8.47
C ASP A 57 -21.81 -0.61 9.33
N ASN A 58 -21.27 -0.88 10.54
CA ASN A 58 -20.81 0.13 11.49
C ASN A 58 -19.71 -0.42 12.41
N ILE A 59 -19.08 0.47 13.17
CA ILE A 59 -17.95 0.13 14.04
C ILE A 59 -18.36 -0.62 15.30
N GLU A 60 -19.62 -0.50 15.71
CA GLU A 60 -20.16 -1.20 16.87
C GLU A 60 -20.32 -2.70 16.60
N GLU A 61 -20.79 -3.08 15.41
CA GLU A 61 -20.91 -4.47 14.98
C GLU A 61 -19.54 -5.18 14.95
N LEU A 62 -18.48 -4.47 14.57
CA LEU A 62 -17.12 -4.99 14.58
C LEU A 62 -16.71 -5.48 15.98
N ALA A 63 -17.09 -4.76 17.05
CA ALA A 63 -16.69 -5.12 18.40
C ALA A 63 -17.23 -6.49 18.82
N GLU A 64 -18.42 -6.85 18.34
CA GLU A 64 -19.09 -8.12 18.66
C GLU A 64 -18.55 -9.26 17.80
N THR A 65 -18.19 -8.99 16.55
CA THR A 65 -17.87 -10.04 15.58
C THR A 65 -16.39 -10.32 15.43
N LEU A 66 -15.54 -9.30 15.61
CA LEU A 66 -14.09 -9.40 15.45
C LEU A 66 -13.47 -10.48 16.36
N PRO A 67 -13.85 -10.64 17.64
CA PRO A 67 -13.34 -11.76 18.45
C PRO A 67 -13.64 -13.13 17.85
N GLY A 68 -14.85 -13.33 17.30
CA GLY A 68 -15.24 -14.57 16.63
C GLY A 68 -14.40 -14.83 15.39
N LEU A 69 -14.25 -13.81 14.54
CA LEU A 69 -13.42 -13.88 13.33
C LEU A 69 -11.97 -14.29 13.67
N LEU A 70 -11.36 -13.67 14.69
CA LEU A 70 -9.96 -13.93 15.05
C LEU A 70 -9.74 -15.35 15.61
N ILE A 71 -10.76 -15.90 16.28
CA ILE A 71 -10.75 -17.30 16.73
C ILE A 71 -10.85 -18.24 15.53
N GLU A 72 -11.79 -17.97 14.61
CA GLU A 72 -12.00 -18.79 13.40
C GLU A 72 -10.78 -18.78 12.48
N THR A 73 -10.08 -17.66 12.38
CA THR A 73 -8.83 -17.54 11.60
C THR A 73 -7.62 -18.15 12.31
N GLY A 74 -7.80 -18.65 13.54
CA GLY A 74 -6.75 -19.33 14.31
C GLY A 74 -5.66 -18.40 14.85
N LEU A 75 -5.95 -17.11 15.03
CA LEU A 75 -4.97 -16.14 15.57
C LEU A 75 -4.88 -16.19 17.10
N GLY A 76 -5.92 -16.67 17.75
CA GLY A 76 -5.96 -16.85 19.19
C GLY A 76 -7.28 -16.40 19.81
N ARG A 77 -7.36 -16.53 21.14
CA ARG A 77 -8.50 -16.01 21.91
C ARG A 77 -8.35 -14.51 22.09
N ALA A 78 -9.15 -13.75 21.35
CA ALA A 78 -9.12 -12.28 21.33
C ALA A 78 -10.34 -11.69 22.04
N SER A 79 -10.19 -10.46 22.54
CA SER A 79 -11.29 -9.61 23.02
C SER A 79 -11.06 -8.17 22.59
N ALA A 80 -12.12 -7.51 22.12
CA ALA A 80 -12.09 -6.09 21.82
C ALA A 80 -12.24 -5.29 23.13
N LYS A 81 -11.24 -4.49 23.49
CA LYS A 81 -11.27 -3.65 24.71
C LYS A 81 -11.80 -2.25 24.43
N LYS A 82 -11.57 -1.74 23.21
CA LYS A 82 -12.04 -0.45 22.74
C LYS A 82 -12.23 -0.51 21.23
N VAL A 83 -13.33 0.02 20.72
CA VAL A 83 -13.63 0.05 19.29
C VAL A 83 -14.24 1.41 18.97
N THR A 84 -13.52 2.22 18.21
CA THR A 84 -13.92 3.54 17.72
C THR A 84 -13.30 3.78 16.34
N GLU A 85 -13.81 4.74 15.56
CA GLU A 85 -13.28 5.04 14.21
C GLU A 85 -11.81 5.46 14.20
N GLU A 86 -11.32 6.06 15.28
CA GLU A 86 -9.93 6.54 15.34
C GLU A 86 -8.99 5.51 15.97
N GLU A 87 -9.54 4.65 16.83
CA GLU A 87 -8.75 3.77 17.69
C GLU A 87 -9.49 2.48 18.04
N ILE A 88 -8.81 1.35 17.81
CA ILE A 88 -9.31 0.00 18.15
C ILE A 88 -8.23 -0.70 18.98
N ILE A 89 -8.61 -1.30 20.11
CA ILE A 89 -7.71 -2.05 20.99
C ILE A 89 -8.22 -3.49 21.10
N ILE A 90 -7.34 -4.44 20.77
CA ILE A 90 -7.60 -5.87 20.79
C ILE A 90 -6.58 -6.52 21.71
N GLU A 91 -7.07 -7.29 22.68
CA GLU A 91 -6.24 -8.07 23.59
C GLU A 91 -6.36 -9.55 23.24
N PHE A 92 -5.22 -10.24 23.20
CA PHE A 92 -5.14 -11.69 23.02
C PHE A 92 -4.66 -12.36 24.31
N GLU A 93 -5.50 -13.24 24.85
CA GLU A 93 -5.17 -14.12 25.98
C GLU A 93 -4.22 -15.25 25.54
N GLU A 94 -4.45 -15.77 24.33
CA GLU A 94 -3.73 -16.92 23.78
C GLU A 94 -3.31 -16.62 22.33
N ALA A 95 -2.41 -15.65 22.16
CA ALA A 95 -1.89 -15.28 20.83
C ALA A 95 -1.03 -16.41 20.25
N VAL A 96 -1.50 -17.03 19.16
CA VAL A 96 -0.83 -18.20 18.54
C VAL A 96 0.57 -17.85 18.05
N GLU A 97 0.75 -16.67 17.45
CA GLU A 97 2.06 -16.21 16.99
C GLU A 97 3.05 -16.03 18.14
N ALA A 98 2.62 -15.39 19.24
CA ALA A 98 3.46 -15.17 20.41
C ALA A 98 3.88 -16.50 21.07
N GLN A 99 2.92 -17.42 21.21
CA GLN A 99 3.16 -18.75 21.76
C GLN A 99 4.16 -19.54 20.91
N ALA A 100 4.03 -19.47 19.59
CA ALA A 100 4.94 -20.15 18.68
C ALA A 100 6.36 -19.56 18.76
N LEU A 101 6.50 -18.24 18.78
CA LEU A 101 7.78 -17.52 18.82
C LEU A 101 8.52 -17.65 20.17
N GLY A 102 7.79 -17.80 21.27
CA GLY A 102 8.35 -17.90 22.62
C GLY A 102 8.90 -16.57 23.16
N ARG A 103 9.75 -16.63 24.19
CA ARG A 103 10.29 -15.44 24.86
C ARG A 103 11.23 -14.63 23.95
N GLY A 104 11.22 -13.31 24.13
CA GLY A 104 12.12 -12.36 23.50
C GLY A 104 12.15 -11.02 24.23
N ASP A 105 13.04 -10.12 23.82
CA ASP A 105 13.23 -8.83 24.47
C ASP A 105 12.30 -7.73 23.93
N THR A 106 11.65 -7.98 22.80
CA THR A 106 10.78 -7.04 22.08
C THR A 106 9.43 -7.68 21.77
N ALA A 107 8.49 -6.85 21.28
CA ALA A 107 7.20 -7.29 20.79
C ALA A 107 7.37 -7.89 19.39
N ARG A 108 6.84 -9.09 19.14
CA ARG A 108 7.22 -9.92 17.98
C ARG A 108 6.03 -10.47 17.19
N CYS A 109 4.79 -10.10 17.51
CA CYS A 109 3.60 -10.55 16.78
C CYS A 109 3.40 -9.77 15.47
N HIS A 110 4.43 -9.77 14.61
CA HIS A 110 4.48 -8.99 13.38
C HIS A 110 3.35 -9.39 12.43
N PHE A 111 3.08 -10.69 12.28
CA PHE A 111 2.04 -11.18 11.40
C PHE A 111 0.67 -10.72 11.89
N THR A 112 0.41 -10.85 13.19
CA THR A 112 -0.86 -10.46 13.82
C THR A 112 -1.10 -8.95 13.67
N ARG A 113 -0.09 -8.09 13.87
CA ARG A 113 -0.21 -6.63 13.59
C ARG A 113 -0.63 -6.38 12.16
N GLY A 114 0.05 -7.03 11.22
CA GLY A 114 -0.24 -6.94 9.80
C GLY A 114 -1.68 -7.37 9.51
N TYR A 115 -2.03 -8.57 9.95
CA TYR A 115 -3.33 -9.19 9.72
C TYR A 115 -4.48 -8.33 10.21
N LEU A 116 -4.40 -7.84 11.45
CA LEU A 116 -5.41 -6.95 12.02
C LEU A 116 -5.53 -5.66 11.21
N SER A 117 -4.39 -5.06 10.85
CA SER A 117 -4.35 -3.86 10.00
C SER A 117 -5.04 -4.12 8.66
N GLY A 118 -4.79 -5.26 8.03
CA GLY A 118 -5.38 -5.65 6.75
C GLY A 118 -6.89 -5.85 6.82
N VAL A 119 -7.37 -6.61 7.82
CA VAL A 119 -8.80 -6.86 8.04
C VAL A 119 -9.53 -5.55 8.27
N ILE A 120 -9.10 -4.77 9.27
CA ILE A 120 -9.76 -3.52 9.64
C ILE A 120 -9.70 -2.51 8.49
N SER A 121 -8.57 -2.43 7.78
CA SER A 121 -8.45 -1.50 6.66
C SER A 121 -9.35 -1.83 5.49
N SER A 122 -9.56 -3.13 5.25
CA SER A 122 -10.47 -3.60 4.20
C SER A 122 -11.94 -3.37 4.56
N LEU A 123 -12.31 -3.53 5.83
CA LEU A 123 -13.69 -3.37 6.29
C LEU A 123 -14.16 -1.92 6.27
N PHE A 124 -13.31 -0.97 6.65
CA PHE A 124 -13.69 0.45 6.74
C PHE A 124 -13.25 1.30 5.54
N ASP A 125 -12.75 0.68 4.47
CA ASP A 125 -12.22 1.37 3.29
C ASP A 125 -11.28 2.55 3.68
N SER A 126 -10.46 2.34 4.70
CA SER A 126 -9.56 3.33 5.31
C SER A 126 -8.34 2.60 5.83
N LYS A 127 -7.13 3.14 5.68
CA LYS A 127 -5.95 2.46 6.24
C LYS A 127 -5.91 2.60 7.77
N TYR A 128 -5.60 1.52 8.47
CA TYR A 128 -5.27 1.50 9.89
C TYR A 128 -3.86 0.93 10.08
N ASP A 129 -3.06 1.56 10.93
CA ASP A 129 -1.74 1.06 11.33
C ASP A 129 -1.86 0.42 12.72
N CYS A 130 -1.28 -0.77 12.90
CA CYS A 130 -1.30 -1.49 14.17
C CYS A 130 0.05 -1.45 14.87
N ALA A 131 0.06 -1.00 16.13
CA ALA A 131 1.16 -1.17 17.06
C ALA A 131 0.85 -2.27 18.10
N GLU A 132 1.87 -2.97 18.56
CA GLU A 132 1.76 -3.94 19.66
C GLU A 132 2.28 -3.29 20.95
N GLU A 133 1.37 -2.88 21.84
CA GLU A 133 1.70 -2.15 23.08
C GLU A 133 2.22 -3.11 24.16
N ALA A 134 1.63 -4.30 24.26
CA ALA A 134 2.05 -5.38 25.17
C ALA A 134 2.23 -6.70 24.41
N CYS A 135 3.15 -7.54 24.83
CA CYS A 135 3.43 -8.83 24.20
C CYS A 135 3.89 -9.86 25.23
N THR A 136 3.29 -11.05 25.20
CA THR A 136 3.69 -12.16 26.07
C THR A 136 5.13 -12.63 25.82
N CYS A 137 5.67 -12.41 24.60
CA CYS A 137 7.09 -12.65 24.32
C CYS A 137 8.01 -11.81 25.23
N LYS A 138 7.63 -10.56 25.55
CA LYS A 138 8.36 -9.65 26.45
C LYS A 138 8.16 -9.97 27.94
N GLY A 139 7.24 -10.89 28.25
CA GLY A 139 6.84 -11.21 29.62
C GLY A 139 5.62 -10.44 30.13
N ASP A 140 4.90 -9.72 29.25
CA ASP A 140 3.58 -9.17 29.60
C ASP A 140 2.54 -10.30 29.78
N GLU A 141 1.45 -10.01 30.48
CA GLU A 141 0.39 -11.00 30.73
C GLU A 141 -0.39 -11.36 29.44
N PHE A 142 -0.61 -10.38 28.57
CA PHE A 142 -1.37 -10.50 27.32
C PHE A 142 -0.68 -9.80 26.16
N CYS A 143 -1.01 -10.18 24.93
CA CYS A 143 -0.64 -9.40 23.75
C CYS A 143 -1.72 -8.35 23.48
N VAL A 144 -1.35 -7.07 23.41
CA VAL A 144 -2.30 -5.96 23.20
C VAL A 144 -1.92 -5.23 21.92
N HIS A 145 -2.84 -5.28 20.96
CA HIS A 145 -2.73 -4.66 19.65
C HIS A 145 -3.61 -3.42 19.59
N LYS A 146 -3.00 -2.28 19.28
CA LYS A 146 -3.68 -1.01 19.09
C LYS A 146 -3.63 -0.60 17.63
N LEU A 147 -4.79 -0.48 17.01
CA LEU A 147 -4.94 0.05 15.67
C LEU A 147 -5.38 1.50 15.74
N VAL A 148 -4.75 2.33 14.91
CA VAL A 148 -5.11 3.73 14.74
C VAL A 148 -5.32 4.02 13.27
N LYS A 149 -6.29 4.87 12.95
CA LYS A 149 -6.54 5.27 11.57
C LYS A 149 -5.31 5.98 11.01
N SER A 150 -4.81 5.46 9.89
CA SER A 150 -3.60 5.96 9.24
C SER A 150 -3.89 7.25 8.50
N LYS A 151 -2.96 8.19 8.64
CA LYS A 151 -2.92 9.43 7.87
C LYS A 151 -2.39 9.24 6.44
N THR A 152 -2.00 8.03 6.05
CA THR A 152 -1.39 7.79 4.72
C THR A 152 -2.36 7.09 3.78
N TYR A 153 -3.67 7.31 3.93
CA TYR A 153 -4.66 6.64 3.11
C TYR A 153 -4.97 7.41 1.82
N VAL A 154 -4.66 6.78 0.69
CA VAL A 154 -4.89 7.30 -0.65
C VAL A 154 -6.21 6.74 -1.17
N LYS A 155 -7.30 7.51 -1.04
CA LYS A 155 -8.57 7.19 -1.66
C LYS A 155 -8.62 7.76 -3.08
N PRO A 156 -9.02 6.98 -4.12
CA PRO A 156 -9.27 7.54 -5.44
C PRO A 156 -10.39 8.58 -5.37
N GLU A 157 -10.09 9.81 -5.75
CA GLU A 157 -11.06 10.91 -5.84
C GLU A 157 -11.01 11.51 -7.24
N ALA A 158 -12.18 11.60 -7.88
CA ALA A 158 -12.30 12.22 -9.19
C ALA A 158 -12.31 13.74 -9.08
N GLU A 159 -11.56 14.40 -9.97
CA GLU A 159 -11.60 15.86 -10.10
C GLU A 159 -12.94 16.33 -10.69
N ARG A 160 -13.15 17.64 -10.68
CA ARG A 160 -14.25 18.24 -11.43
C ARG A 160 -13.98 18.06 -12.93
N VAL A 161 -14.97 17.49 -13.64
CA VAL A 161 -14.90 17.32 -15.09
C VAL A 161 -14.99 18.68 -15.79
N GLU A 162 -14.03 18.99 -16.65
CA GLU A 162 -14.04 20.15 -17.56
C GLU A 162 -14.90 19.84 -18.81
N GLU A 163 -15.55 20.85 -19.37
CA GLU A 163 -16.41 20.69 -20.57
C GLU A 163 -15.61 20.73 -21.89
N THR A 164 -14.30 20.93 -21.80
CA THR A 164 -13.40 20.94 -22.96
C THR A 164 -13.25 19.54 -23.55
N ALA A 165 -12.71 19.47 -24.77
CA ALA A 165 -12.26 18.19 -25.31
C ALA A 165 -10.90 17.85 -24.71
N GLN A 166 -10.73 16.58 -24.34
CA GLN A 166 -9.46 16.02 -23.90
C GLN A 166 -8.39 16.22 -24.97
N GLU A 167 -7.27 16.83 -24.59
CA GLU A 167 -6.19 17.20 -25.53
C GLU A 167 -5.24 16.03 -25.79
N PHE A 168 -4.91 15.24 -24.76
CA PHE A 168 -3.89 14.20 -24.83
C PHE A 168 -4.53 12.81 -24.88
N ALA A 169 -4.35 12.12 -26.01
CA ALA A 169 -4.72 10.73 -26.16
C ALA A 169 -3.59 9.81 -25.65
N LEU A 170 -3.91 8.99 -24.64
CA LEU A 170 -3.09 7.87 -24.17
C LEU A 170 -3.86 6.57 -24.35
N GLU A 171 -3.13 5.49 -24.57
CA GLU A 171 -3.68 4.14 -24.58
C GLU A 171 -3.77 3.65 -23.13
N THR A 172 -4.89 3.03 -22.77
CA THR A 172 -5.05 2.35 -21.48
C THR A 172 -4.11 1.15 -21.38
N ALA A 173 -3.92 0.62 -20.18
CA ALA A 173 -3.01 -0.50 -19.91
C ALA A 173 -1.54 -0.23 -20.30
N THR A 174 -1.14 1.05 -20.36
CA THR A 174 0.17 1.47 -20.87
C THR A 174 0.91 2.37 -19.89
N SER A 175 2.21 2.12 -19.73
CA SER A 175 3.12 2.98 -18.97
C SER A 175 4.00 3.78 -19.92
N TYR A 176 4.00 5.10 -19.73
CA TYR A 176 4.70 6.06 -20.58
C TYR A 176 5.92 6.66 -19.90
N LEU A 177 7.01 6.76 -20.65
CA LEU A 177 8.20 7.52 -20.29
C LEU A 177 8.19 8.86 -21.03
N VAL A 178 8.17 9.96 -20.28
CA VAL A 178 8.24 11.31 -20.82
C VAL A 178 9.63 11.86 -20.56
N LYS A 179 10.40 12.10 -21.62
CA LYS A 179 11.74 12.66 -21.51
C LYS A 179 11.69 14.18 -21.41
N GLU A 180 11.94 14.72 -20.23
CA GLU A 180 11.90 16.15 -19.97
C GLU A 180 12.78 16.54 -18.77
N GLU A 181 13.29 17.77 -18.75
CA GLU A 181 14.12 18.28 -17.64
C GLU A 181 13.27 18.73 -16.44
N SER A 182 12.11 19.31 -16.72
CA SER A 182 11.08 19.62 -15.71
C SER A 182 9.81 18.85 -16.08
N PRO A 183 9.07 18.29 -15.11
CA PRO A 183 7.94 17.40 -15.37
C PRO A 183 6.67 18.14 -15.87
N ASP A 184 6.80 19.36 -16.39
CA ASP A 184 5.68 20.24 -16.72
C ASP A 184 4.73 19.58 -17.73
N ARG A 185 5.28 18.97 -18.79
CA ARG A 185 4.48 18.32 -19.81
C ARG A 185 3.76 17.09 -19.25
N SER A 186 4.43 16.28 -18.44
CA SER A 186 3.80 15.15 -17.76
C SER A 186 2.64 15.58 -16.87
N TYR A 187 2.78 16.71 -16.15
CA TYR A 187 1.69 17.24 -15.33
C TYR A 187 0.55 17.80 -16.17
N ASP A 188 0.80 18.42 -17.32
CA ASP A 188 -0.26 18.89 -18.23
C ASP A 188 -1.07 17.70 -18.77
N ILE A 189 -0.40 16.64 -19.21
CA ILE A 189 -1.06 15.40 -19.66
C ILE A 189 -1.88 14.77 -18.52
N PHE A 190 -1.28 14.68 -17.34
CA PHE A 190 -1.93 14.10 -16.17
C PHE A 190 -3.17 14.93 -15.76
N LYS A 191 -3.04 16.26 -15.75
CA LYS A 191 -4.13 17.18 -15.43
C LYS A 191 -5.29 16.98 -16.39
N ASP A 192 -5.02 17.01 -17.70
CA ASP A 192 -6.02 16.79 -18.74
C ASP A 192 -6.81 15.50 -18.50
N TRP A 193 -6.15 14.39 -18.19
CA TRP A 193 -6.84 13.14 -17.89
C TRP A 193 -7.72 13.20 -16.65
N VAL A 194 -7.21 13.72 -15.53
CA VAL A 194 -8.00 13.75 -14.28
C VAL A 194 -9.19 14.70 -14.38
N THR A 195 -9.06 15.81 -15.13
CA THR A 195 -10.18 16.73 -15.39
C THR A 195 -11.13 16.25 -16.46
N HIS A 196 -10.89 15.09 -17.10
CA HIS A 196 -11.82 14.46 -18.05
C HIS A 196 -12.38 13.13 -17.52
N GLY A 197 -12.45 12.97 -16.20
CA GLY A 197 -13.21 11.90 -15.54
C GLY A 197 -12.38 10.73 -15.02
N HIS A 198 -11.07 10.71 -15.28
CA HIS A 198 -10.17 9.69 -14.75
C HIS A 198 -9.82 9.96 -13.29
N GLN A 199 -9.72 8.89 -12.49
CA GLN A 199 -9.22 9.01 -11.12
C GLN A 199 -7.70 9.04 -11.14
N GLY A 200 -7.11 10.08 -10.55
CA GLY A 200 -5.67 10.32 -10.58
C GLY A 200 -4.96 9.95 -9.28
N LEU A 201 -3.69 9.54 -9.37
CA LEU A 201 -2.74 9.50 -8.25
C LEU A 201 -1.46 10.23 -8.64
N CYS A 202 -1.10 11.26 -7.87
CA CYS A 202 0.17 11.95 -8.04
C CYS A 202 1.19 11.46 -7.01
N ILE A 203 2.35 11.01 -7.48
CA ILE A 203 3.51 10.68 -6.63
C ILE A 203 4.62 11.65 -6.99
N THR A 204 5.15 12.35 -5.98
CA THR A 204 6.09 13.43 -6.24
C THR A 204 7.09 13.63 -5.11
N ARG A 205 8.29 14.13 -5.43
CA ARG A 205 9.24 14.66 -4.43
C ARG A 205 8.93 16.10 -4.00
N ASP A 206 8.11 16.82 -4.74
CA ASP A 206 7.78 18.22 -4.47
C ASP A 206 6.68 18.34 -3.42
N PHE A 207 6.72 19.41 -2.63
CA PHE A 207 5.76 19.62 -1.56
C PHE A 207 4.31 19.69 -2.11
N PRO A 208 3.35 18.87 -1.62
CA PRO A 208 2.03 18.74 -2.21
C PRO A 208 1.28 20.05 -2.43
N ALA A 209 1.35 21.00 -1.49
CA ALA A 209 0.66 22.28 -1.63
C ALA A 209 1.18 23.11 -2.83
N LYS A 210 2.44 22.94 -3.23
CA LYS A 210 2.99 23.58 -4.43
C LYS A 210 2.45 22.93 -5.70
N ILE A 211 2.36 21.60 -5.72
CA ILE A 211 1.84 20.84 -6.85
C ILE A 211 0.36 21.17 -7.08
N ARG A 212 -0.47 21.14 -6.03
CA ARG A 212 -1.88 21.56 -6.10
C ARG A 212 -2.04 22.95 -6.70
N LYS A 213 -1.26 23.92 -6.20
CA LYS A 213 -1.33 25.31 -6.67
C LYS A 213 -0.83 25.48 -8.11
N ARG A 214 0.21 24.76 -8.51
CA ARG A 214 0.85 24.91 -9.82
C ARG A 214 0.00 24.31 -10.94
N TYR A 215 -0.62 23.16 -10.69
CA TYR A 215 -1.33 22.39 -11.72
C TYR A 215 -2.84 22.30 -11.49
N ASP A 216 -3.36 23.04 -10.51
CA ASP A 216 -4.80 23.16 -10.23
C ASP A 216 -5.47 21.82 -9.89
N LEU A 217 -4.78 21.01 -9.07
CA LEU A 217 -5.26 19.70 -8.60
C LEU A 217 -5.95 19.86 -7.23
N GLU A 218 -7.29 19.88 -7.23
CA GLU A 218 -8.07 20.11 -6.02
C GLU A 218 -8.23 18.85 -5.18
N LYS A 219 -8.65 17.75 -5.79
CA LYS A 219 -9.06 16.51 -5.10
C LYS A 219 -8.08 15.36 -5.27
N THR A 220 -7.30 15.38 -6.35
CA THR A 220 -6.37 14.31 -6.70
C THR A 220 -5.50 14.00 -5.48
N PRO A 221 -5.46 12.73 -5.02
CA PRO A 221 -4.59 12.34 -3.94
C PRO A 221 -3.12 12.46 -4.35
N ILE A 222 -2.29 12.94 -3.42
CA ILE A 222 -0.86 13.17 -3.65
C ILE A 222 -0.06 12.41 -2.60
N ILE A 223 0.78 11.47 -3.04
CA ILE A 223 1.83 10.85 -2.22
C ILE A 223 3.09 11.70 -2.32
N TRP A 224 3.57 12.17 -1.18
CA TRP A 224 4.84 12.89 -1.08
C TRP A 224 5.98 11.92 -0.75
N LEU A 225 6.99 11.86 -1.63
CA LEU A 225 8.24 11.13 -1.39
C LEU A 225 9.13 11.96 -0.47
N SER A 226 9.03 11.73 0.83
CA SER A 226 9.73 12.48 1.88
C SER A 226 9.91 11.62 3.13
N THR A 227 10.90 11.96 3.95
CA THR A 227 11.10 11.37 5.27
C THR A 227 10.34 12.12 6.38
N SER A 228 9.53 13.12 6.04
CA SER A 228 8.71 13.86 7.01
C SER A 228 7.53 13.01 7.50
N GLU A 229 7.20 13.15 8.79
CA GLU A 229 6.05 12.49 9.41
C GLU A 229 4.75 13.27 9.16
N THR A 230 4.41 13.46 7.88
CA THR A 230 3.21 14.18 7.42
C THR A 230 2.22 13.24 6.76
N GLU A 231 0.97 13.70 6.61
CA GLU A 231 -0.09 12.97 5.90
C GLU A 231 0.36 12.60 4.47
N ASN A 232 -0.07 11.42 3.98
CA ASN A 232 0.24 10.91 2.64
C ASN A 232 1.73 10.98 2.25
N THR A 233 2.62 10.74 3.21
CA THR A 233 4.06 10.77 3.00
C THR A 233 4.66 9.37 3.07
N ILE A 234 5.55 9.05 2.12
CA ILE A 234 6.26 7.76 2.05
C ILE A 234 7.76 8.03 1.89
N PRO A 235 8.63 7.47 2.76
CA PRO A 235 10.08 7.56 2.57
C PRO A 235 10.51 6.93 1.25
N PRO A 236 11.41 7.56 0.46
CA PRO A 236 11.79 7.07 -0.86
C PRO A 236 12.49 5.70 -0.82
N GLN A 237 13.08 5.31 0.32
CA GLN A 237 13.69 3.99 0.53
C GLN A 237 12.63 2.87 0.63
N ASN A 238 11.39 3.22 0.97
CA ASN A 238 10.34 2.24 1.23
C ASN A 238 9.54 1.93 -0.05
N LEU A 239 10.22 1.38 -1.06
CA LEU A 239 9.61 0.98 -2.33
C LEU A 239 8.43 0.01 -2.15
N SER A 240 8.49 -0.86 -1.12
CA SER A 240 7.40 -1.78 -0.81
C SER A 240 6.13 -1.06 -0.36
N ALA A 241 6.24 -0.06 0.52
CA ALA A 241 5.09 0.74 0.92
C ALA A 241 4.54 1.57 -0.24
N LEU A 242 5.42 2.15 -1.06
CA LEU A 242 5.00 2.90 -2.24
C LEU A 242 4.23 2.00 -3.23
N PHE A 243 4.77 0.81 -3.53
CA PHE A 243 4.13 -0.17 -4.40
C PHE A 243 2.74 -0.56 -3.88
N TYR A 244 2.64 -0.86 -2.59
CA TYR A 244 1.38 -1.23 -1.96
C TYR A 244 0.31 -0.12 -2.07
N ASN A 245 0.67 1.15 -1.85
CA ASN A 245 -0.27 2.26 -1.99
C ASN A 245 -0.74 2.43 -3.43
N ILE A 246 0.16 2.26 -4.40
CA ILE A 246 -0.19 2.26 -5.83
C ILE A 246 -1.13 1.08 -6.16
N GLU A 247 -0.80 -0.12 -5.70
CA GLU A 247 -1.59 -1.34 -5.92
C GLU A 247 -3.03 -1.17 -5.39
N ASN A 248 -3.17 -0.58 -4.20
CA ASN A 248 -4.47 -0.28 -3.61
C ASN A 248 -5.26 0.77 -4.38
N PHE A 249 -4.60 1.85 -4.78
CA PHE A 249 -5.24 2.88 -5.60
C PHE A 249 -5.80 2.23 -6.88
N LEU A 250 -4.99 1.45 -7.59
CA LEU A 250 -5.38 0.77 -8.82
C LEU A 250 -6.52 -0.25 -8.62
N LYS A 251 -6.58 -0.92 -7.47
CA LYS A 251 -7.68 -1.84 -7.12
C LYS A 251 -9.02 -1.14 -6.94
N LYS A 252 -9.00 0.13 -6.50
CA LYS A 252 -10.18 0.90 -6.13
C LYS A 252 -10.58 1.95 -7.17
N SER A 253 -9.68 2.27 -8.10
CA SER A 253 -9.93 3.23 -9.17
C SER A 253 -10.63 2.58 -10.35
N ASP A 254 -11.60 3.27 -10.93
CA ASP A 254 -12.09 3.01 -12.28
C ASP A 254 -11.31 3.90 -13.25
N GLN A 255 -10.69 3.30 -14.28
CA GLN A 255 -9.86 4.00 -15.27
C GLN A 255 -8.75 4.88 -14.67
N GLY A 256 -7.95 4.32 -13.77
CA GLY A 256 -6.93 5.04 -13.01
C GLY A 256 -5.78 5.59 -13.87
N ILE A 257 -5.31 6.80 -13.54
CA ILE A 257 -4.07 7.37 -14.07
C ILE A 257 -3.11 7.73 -12.95
N ILE A 258 -1.82 7.43 -13.12
CA ILE A 258 -0.78 7.70 -12.14
C ILE A 258 0.33 8.52 -12.77
N ILE A 259 0.80 9.56 -12.07
CA ILE A 259 2.06 10.24 -12.39
C ILE A 259 3.12 9.95 -11.32
N LEU A 260 4.28 9.44 -11.74
CA LEU A 260 5.45 9.19 -10.87
C LEU A 260 6.55 10.23 -11.12
N SER A 261 6.34 11.43 -10.58
CA SER A 261 7.29 12.55 -10.65
C SER A 261 8.35 12.47 -9.55
N GLY A 262 9.20 11.46 -9.64
CA GLY A 262 10.26 11.24 -8.65
C GLY A 262 11.14 10.02 -8.91
N LEU A 263 11.17 9.50 -10.15
CA LEU A 263 11.96 8.31 -10.47
C LEU A 263 13.45 8.53 -10.14
N GLU A 264 14.02 9.68 -10.48
CA GLU A 264 15.41 10.03 -10.15
C GLU A 264 15.64 10.08 -8.64
N TYR A 265 14.63 10.56 -7.91
CA TYR A 265 14.69 10.60 -6.45
C TYR A 265 14.67 9.19 -5.85
N LEU A 266 13.88 8.26 -6.41
CA LEU A 266 13.91 6.86 -6.01
C LEU A 266 15.27 6.21 -6.34
N ILE A 267 15.83 6.47 -7.52
CA ILE A 267 17.15 5.93 -7.93
C ILE A 267 18.28 6.44 -7.02
N THR A 268 18.22 7.69 -6.58
CA THR A 268 19.25 8.24 -5.67
C THR A 268 19.18 7.70 -4.24
N HIS A 269 18.03 7.17 -3.81
CA HIS A 269 17.83 6.65 -2.44
C HIS A 269 17.79 5.12 -2.36
N ASN A 270 17.85 4.42 -3.50
CA ASN A 270 17.77 2.97 -3.58
C ASN A 270 18.83 2.44 -4.56
N THR A 271 19.01 1.13 -4.62
CA THR A 271 19.82 0.56 -5.71
C THR A 271 19.05 0.63 -7.02
N TYR A 272 19.75 0.95 -8.12
CA TYR A 272 19.14 0.98 -9.45
C TYR A 272 18.38 -0.32 -9.81
N PRO A 273 18.93 -1.54 -9.58
CA PRO A 273 18.20 -2.78 -9.83
C PRO A 273 16.88 -2.89 -9.06
N SER A 274 16.81 -2.40 -7.82
CA SER A 274 15.58 -2.38 -7.03
C SER A 274 14.52 -1.46 -7.64
N VAL A 275 14.93 -0.29 -8.13
CA VAL A 275 14.01 0.67 -8.77
C VAL A 275 13.53 0.18 -10.14
N LEU A 276 14.43 -0.40 -10.95
CA LEU A 276 14.05 -1.03 -12.21
C LEU A 276 13.03 -2.15 -11.97
N LYS A 277 13.27 -3.02 -10.98
CA LYS A 277 12.32 -4.08 -10.63
C LYS A 277 10.98 -3.52 -10.14
N PHE A 278 11.00 -2.43 -9.37
CA PHE A 278 9.80 -1.71 -8.96
C PHE A 278 9.00 -1.20 -10.16
N ILE A 279 9.63 -0.54 -11.14
CA ILE A 279 8.98 -0.08 -12.37
C ILE A 279 8.41 -1.24 -13.18
N GLN A 280 9.14 -2.35 -13.30
CA GLN A 280 8.65 -3.57 -13.96
C GLN A 280 7.37 -4.11 -13.31
N LEU A 281 7.38 -4.25 -11.98
CA LEU A 281 6.21 -4.70 -11.23
C LEU A 281 5.03 -3.71 -11.36
N LEU A 282 5.31 -2.40 -11.39
CA LEU A 282 4.26 -1.41 -11.63
C LEU A 282 3.68 -1.53 -13.04
N ASN A 283 4.52 -1.68 -14.07
CA ASN A 283 4.06 -1.84 -15.44
C ASN A 283 3.12 -3.04 -15.59
N GLU A 284 3.44 -4.15 -14.91
CA GLU A 284 2.54 -5.32 -14.82
C GLU A 284 1.19 -4.97 -14.19
N GLN A 285 1.16 -4.23 -13.07
CA GLN A 285 -0.10 -3.83 -12.42
C GLN A 285 -0.92 -2.85 -13.26
N ILE A 286 -0.27 -1.91 -13.95
CA ILE A 286 -0.91 -0.95 -14.86
C ILE A 286 -1.62 -1.69 -16.00
N ALA A 287 -0.96 -2.70 -16.58
CA ALA A 287 -1.54 -3.54 -17.62
C ALA A 287 -2.73 -4.38 -17.12
N ILE A 288 -2.64 -4.98 -15.93
CA ILE A 288 -3.71 -5.81 -15.35
C ILE A 288 -4.97 -5.00 -15.03
N ARG A 289 -4.81 -3.71 -14.71
CA ARG A 289 -5.88 -2.82 -14.21
C ARG A 289 -6.40 -1.84 -15.25
N ASP A 290 -6.06 -2.02 -16.52
CA ASP A 290 -6.41 -1.11 -17.63
C ASP A 290 -6.14 0.38 -17.32
N SER A 291 -5.09 0.63 -16.55
CA SER A 291 -4.74 1.96 -16.04
C SER A 291 -3.61 2.58 -16.87
N VAL A 292 -3.24 3.83 -16.56
CA VAL A 292 -2.16 4.54 -17.24
C VAL A 292 -1.11 5.02 -16.23
N LEU A 293 0.17 4.88 -16.57
CA LEU A 293 1.28 5.44 -15.78
C LEU A 293 2.07 6.43 -16.62
N ILE A 294 2.39 7.59 -16.05
CA ILE A 294 3.24 8.62 -16.63
C ILE A 294 4.49 8.76 -15.75
N VAL A 295 5.66 8.56 -16.34
CA VAL A 295 6.95 8.69 -15.66
C VAL A 295 7.78 9.77 -16.36
N PRO A 296 7.84 11.00 -15.83
CA PRO A 296 8.84 11.97 -16.27
C PRO A 296 10.24 11.51 -15.87
N LEU A 297 11.20 11.65 -16.77
CA LEU A 297 12.61 11.35 -16.53
C LEU A 297 13.50 12.30 -17.34
N SER A 298 14.44 12.97 -16.67
CA SER A 298 15.49 13.72 -17.38
C SER A 298 16.53 12.76 -17.96
N PRO A 299 16.77 12.74 -19.29
CA PRO A 299 17.74 11.84 -19.92
C PRO A 299 19.19 12.04 -19.43
N LEU A 300 19.49 13.19 -18.83
CA LEU A 300 20.83 13.52 -18.32
C LEU A 300 21.12 12.93 -16.93
N THR A 301 20.11 12.32 -16.30
CA THR A 301 20.21 11.84 -14.90
C THR A 301 20.68 10.40 -14.79
N LEU A 302 20.68 9.65 -15.90
CA LEU A 302 21.12 8.26 -15.97
C LEU A 302 22.19 8.08 -17.03
N ASP A 303 22.99 7.04 -16.87
CA ASP A 303 23.85 6.60 -17.96
C ASP A 303 23.00 6.01 -19.11
N GLU A 304 23.59 5.93 -20.30
CA GLU A 304 22.86 5.50 -21.51
C GLU A 304 22.34 4.06 -21.38
N LYS A 305 23.02 3.22 -20.61
CA LYS A 305 22.67 1.82 -20.43
C LYS A 305 21.43 1.69 -19.54
N ASP A 306 21.40 2.41 -18.43
CA ASP A 306 20.31 2.40 -17.48
C ASP A 306 19.07 3.07 -18.07
N LEU A 307 19.22 4.19 -18.78
CA LEU A 307 18.13 4.82 -19.52
C LEU A 307 17.48 3.83 -20.52
N LYS A 308 18.29 3.09 -21.29
CA LYS A 308 17.78 2.10 -22.25
C LYS A 308 17.01 0.96 -21.60
N MET A 309 17.29 0.61 -20.34
CA MET A 309 16.51 -0.41 -19.65
C MET A 309 15.10 0.12 -19.32
N PHE A 310 14.97 1.37 -18.86
CA PHE A 310 13.65 1.97 -18.66
C PHE A 310 12.89 2.15 -19.98
N GLU A 311 13.56 2.55 -21.06
CA GLU A 311 12.94 2.66 -22.40
C GLU A 311 12.44 1.31 -22.96
N ARG A 312 12.97 0.19 -22.48
CA ARG A 312 12.50 -1.15 -22.86
C ARG A 312 11.25 -1.57 -22.08
N GLU A 313 11.05 -1.03 -20.89
CA GLU A 313 9.90 -1.31 -20.04
C GLU A 313 8.75 -0.32 -20.28
N LEU A 314 9.07 0.93 -20.62
CA LEU A 314 8.12 2.04 -20.74
C LEU A 314 8.03 2.54 -22.18
N THR A 315 6.82 2.76 -22.66
CA THR A 315 6.57 3.33 -23.99
C THR A 315 7.01 4.79 -24.01
N LEU A 316 7.90 5.16 -24.91
CA LEU A 316 8.29 6.56 -25.07
C LEU A 316 7.09 7.38 -25.53
N PHE A 317 6.73 8.41 -24.76
CA PHE A 317 5.68 9.32 -25.17
C PHE A 317 6.21 10.28 -26.23
N SER A 318 5.61 10.24 -27.42
CA SER A 318 5.88 11.15 -28.52
C SER A 318 4.56 11.76 -28.99
N SER A 319 4.19 12.92 -28.45
CA SER A 319 3.25 13.84 -29.11
C SER A 319 3.97 15.04 -29.71
#